data_AF-A0A961QT91-F1
#
_entry.id   AF-A0A961QT91-F1
#
_cell.length_a   1.000
_cell.length_b   1.000
_cell.length_c   1.000
_cell.angle_alpha   90.00
_cell.angle_beta   90.00
_cell.angle_gamma   90.00
#
_symmetry.space_group_name_H-M   'P 1'
#
loop_
_entity.id
_entity.type
_entity.pdbx_description
1 polymer ?
#
loop_
_entity_poly.entity_id
_entity_poly.type
_entity_poly.pdbx_seq_one_letter_code
_entity_poly.pdbx_strand_id
1 'polypeptide(L)'
;ESGPFVVEVPAGLIAGMILDNWQRVLADLGVVGPDMGKGGKYLILPPGHGPVEAPGYYIVQAASRDVLAGFRLLGDDKDAAIAELVPQIRTYTWSPEGTGEPMPARDAGDEPWSQMPPRGMAYWDSLDEVIQRNPVDERDRLIMAQLRFLGIERGRPFAPDERQSGLLEDGALVGEAMAKANTSDKRVEPPFWDGTHWKHALVVSVDQKAATYDQLDERAAWFYEAVVISKAMLTQTPGVGQRYIAAYKDADGSWLSGENTYRLHVPADPPAAGFWSVTAYDEATRQMQVTEQGRPDISSRKEDIVANDDGSIDVWFGPQAPEGHEANWVQTNPDEGWFAYFRFYGPTEPFFDKSWALPDIEKID
;
A
#
# COMPACT_ATOMS: atom_id res chain seq x y z
N GLU A 1 -5.39 25.91 7.34
CA GLU A 1 -4.62 24.88 8.07
C GLU A 1 -5.35 24.57 9.36
N SER A 2 -5.45 23.30 9.74
CA SER A 2 -6.22 22.84 10.91
C SER A 2 -5.53 23.06 12.26
N GLY A 3 -4.23 23.37 12.27
CA GLY A 3 -3.42 23.43 13.50
C GLY A 3 -3.06 22.03 14.03
N PRO A 4 -2.59 21.92 15.28
CA PRO A 4 -2.39 20.62 15.94
C PRO A 4 -3.68 19.80 15.94
N PHE A 5 -3.54 18.51 15.65
CA PHE A 5 -4.68 17.65 15.37
C PHE A 5 -4.48 16.27 16.01
N VAL A 6 -5.56 15.69 16.53
CA VAL A 6 -5.51 14.41 17.24
C VAL A 6 -6.17 13.33 16.43
N VAL A 7 -5.53 12.17 16.36
CA VAL A 7 -6.14 10.90 15.95
C VAL A 7 -6.28 10.03 17.21
N GLU A 8 -7.53 9.74 17.59
CA GLU A 8 -7.85 8.88 18.72
C GLU A 8 -8.17 7.47 18.23
N VAL A 9 -7.35 6.51 18.67
CA VAL A 9 -7.43 5.10 18.29
C VAL A 9 -7.99 4.31 19.47
N PRO A 10 -9.06 3.52 19.29
CA PRO A 10 -9.62 2.71 20.37
C PRO A 10 -8.72 1.54 20.73
N ALA A 11 -8.94 0.97 21.92
CA ALA A 11 -8.34 -0.31 22.28
C ALA A 11 -8.93 -1.41 21.39
N GLY A 12 -8.08 -2.30 20.89
CA GLY A 12 -8.52 -3.38 20.01
C GLY A 12 -7.42 -3.92 19.11
N LEU A 13 -7.76 -4.97 18.35
CA LEU A 13 -6.86 -5.58 17.39
C LEU A 13 -6.83 -4.73 16.10
N ILE A 14 -6.06 -3.64 16.16
CA ILE A 14 -5.88 -2.67 15.09
C ILE A 14 -4.41 -2.65 14.68
N ALA A 15 -4.14 -2.54 13.39
CA ALA A 15 -2.82 -2.18 12.87
C ALA A 15 -2.95 -0.96 11.97
N GLY A 16 -2.12 0.04 12.17
CA GLY A 16 -2.18 1.27 11.38
C GLY A 16 -0.90 2.08 11.44
N MET A 17 -0.96 3.26 10.85
CA MET A 17 0.15 4.20 10.79
C MET A 17 -0.36 5.64 10.62
N ILE A 18 0.52 6.59 10.92
CA ILE A 18 0.44 8.00 10.53
C ILE A 18 1.64 8.25 9.60
N LEU A 19 1.37 8.81 8.42
CA LEU A 19 2.35 9.06 7.37
C LEU A 19 2.43 10.52 7.00
N ASP A 20 3.60 10.98 6.59
CA ASP A 20 3.75 12.29 5.93
C ASP A 20 3.37 12.23 4.44
N ASN A 21 3.46 13.37 3.73
CA ASN A 21 3.10 13.48 2.31
C ASN A 21 3.98 12.62 1.38
N TRP A 22 5.16 12.23 1.83
CA TRP A 22 6.05 11.32 1.14
C TRP A 22 5.78 9.85 1.50
N GLN A 23 4.76 9.58 2.31
CA GLN A 23 4.43 8.26 2.86
C GLN A 23 5.51 7.68 3.80
N ARG A 24 6.34 8.51 4.45
CA ARG A 24 7.22 8.07 5.54
C ARG A 24 6.41 7.90 6.83
N VAL A 25 6.73 6.89 7.63
CA VAL A 25 6.05 6.60 8.89
C VAL A 25 6.45 7.60 9.96
N LEU A 26 5.48 8.36 10.45
CA LEU A 26 5.62 9.25 11.59
C LEU A 26 5.33 8.52 12.91
N ALA A 27 4.34 7.62 12.90
CA ALA A 27 4.02 6.73 14.01
C ALA A 27 3.30 5.48 13.51
N ASP A 28 3.56 4.32 14.11
CA ASP A 28 2.69 3.15 13.96
C ASP A 28 1.53 3.24 14.97
N LEU A 29 0.39 2.64 14.64
CA LEU A 29 -0.84 2.65 15.46
C LEU A 29 -1.27 1.22 15.82
N GLY A 30 -1.92 1.06 16.97
CA GLY A 30 -2.49 -0.20 17.43
C GLY A 30 -1.43 -1.16 17.96
N VAL A 31 -1.50 -2.45 17.57
CA VAL A 31 -0.69 -3.53 18.17
C VAL A 31 0.82 -3.34 18.07
N VAL A 32 1.29 -2.65 17.03
CA VAL A 32 2.72 -2.33 16.82
C VAL A 32 3.06 -0.87 17.11
N GLY A 33 2.06 -0.06 17.48
CA GLY A 33 2.22 1.34 17.84
C GLY A 33 2.60 1.54 19.31
N PRO A 34 2.91 2.79 19.72
CA PRO A 34 3.11 3.16 21.12
C PRO A 34 1.97 2.73 22.06
N ASP A 35 0.74 2.68 21.56
CA ASP A 35 -0.43 2.25 22.34
C ASP A 35 -0.50 0.73 22.60
N MET A 36 0.24 -0.09 21.87
CA MET A 36 0.28 -1.55 22.02
C MET A 36 -1.11 -2.21 22.03
N GLY A 37 -2.05 -1.69 21.22
CA GLY A 37 -3.43 -2.18 21.12
C GLY A 37 -4.34 -1.75 22.29
N LYS A 38 -3.83 -0.96 23.24
CA LYS A 38 -4.61 -0.45 24.40
C LYS A 38 -5.35 0.85 24.07
N GLY A 39 -5.23 1.35 22.85
CA GLY A 39 -5.79 2.61 22.42
C GLY A 39 -4.98 3.81 22.89
N GLY A 40 -5.11 4.93 22.20
CA GLY A 40 -4.26 6.08 22.42
C GLY A 40 -4.69 7.32 21.65
N LYS A 41 -4.20 8.48 22.11
CA LYS A 41 -4.43 9.78 21.48
C LYS A 41 -3.13 10.26 20.86
N TYR A 42 -3.08 10.34 19.54
CA TYR A 42 -1.90 10.75 18.80
C TYR A 42 -2.03 12.23 18.42
N LEU A 43 -1.29 13.11 19.08
CA LEU A 43 -1.26 14.54 18.80
C LEU A 43 -0.24 14.83 17.70
N ILE A 44 -0.74 15.11 16.51
CA ILE A 44 0.05 15.46 15.33
C ILE A 44 0.31 16.97 15.36
N LEU A 45 1.58 17.34 15.48
CA LEU A 45 2.03 18.72 15.44
C LEU A 45 2.44 19.08 14.01
N PRO A 46 1.97 20.23 13.45
CA PRO A 46 2.32 20.63 12.11
C PRO A 46 3.82 21.03 12.01
N PRO A 47 4.38 21.08 10.79
CA PRO A 47 5.77 21.49 10.58
C PRO A 47 6.05 22.88 11.15
N GLY A 48 7.18 23.04 11.84
CA GLY A 48 7.59 24.30 12.45
C GLY A 48 6.89 24.64 13.77
N HIS A 49 5.97 23.80 14.25
CA HIS A 49 5.43 23.91 15.60
C HIS A 49 6.51 23.58 16.64
N GLY A 50 6.59 24.37 17.70
CA GLY A 50 7.52 24.10 18.81
C GLY A 50 7.12 22.87 19.63
N PRO A 51 8.01 22.38 20.51
CA PRO A 51 7.65 21.32 21.45
C PRO A 51 6.48 21.76 22.34
N VAL A 52 5.62 20.82 22.68
CA VAL A 52 4.47 21.06 23.57
C VAL A 52 4.41 20.00 24.66
N GLU A 53 3.96 20.38 25.85
CA GLU A 53 3.62 19.43 26.91
C GLU A 53 2.14 19.08 26.80
N ALA A 54 1.85 17.83 26.42
CA ALA A 54 0.49 17.33 26.29
C ALA A 54 0.36 15.97 27.01
N PRO A 55 0.21 15.96 28.35
CA PRO A 55 0.06 14.72 29.10
C PRO A 55 -1.12 13.87 28.58
N GLY A 56 -0.89 12.58 28.40
CA GLY A 56 -1.88 11.64 27.87
C GLY A 56 -1.96 11.57 26.34
N TYR A 57 -1.08 12.27 25.63
CA TYR A 57 -0.96 12.19 24.17
C TYR A 57 0.39 11.60 23.76
N TYR A 58 0.39 10.80 22.70
CA TYR A 58 1.58 10.46 21.94
C TYR A 58 1.86 11.60 20.95
N ILE A 59 2.95 12.34 21.15
CA ILE A 59 3.28 13.47 20.28
C ILE A 59 3.93 12.95 19.00
N VAL A 60 3.40 13.37 17.86
CA VAL A 60 3.87 13.03 16.52
C VAL A 60 4.22 14.33 15.79
N GLN A 61 5.50 14.55 15.48
CA GLN A 61 5.93 15.74 14.75
C GLN A 61 5.89 15.47 13.24
N ALA A 62 5.00 16.15 12.52
CA ALA A 62 4.92 16.02 11.07
C ALA A 62 5.98 16.87 10.37
N ALA A 63 6.57 16.32 9.30
CA ALA A 63 7.49 17.02 8.40
C ALA A 63 6.76 17.76 7.26
N SER A 64 5.53 17.34 6.96
CA SER A 64 4.62 17.91 5.96
C SER A 64 3.30 18.38 6.59
N ARG A 65 2.53 19.18 5.85
CA ARG A 65 1.19 19.60 6.28
C ARG A 65 0.15 18.54 5.96
N ASP A 66 0.31 17.87 4.82
CA ASP A 66 -0.51 16.74 4.45
C ASP A 66 0.00 15.50 5.19
N VAL A 67 -0.92 14.84 5.89
CA VAL A 67 -0.66 13.64 6.70
C VAL A 67 -1.78 12.65 6.44
N LEU A 68 -1.43 11.37 6.35
CA LEU A 68 -2.39 10.28 6.21
C LEU A 68 -2.35 9.40 7.46
N ALA A 69 -3.49 9.23 8.13
CA ALA A 69 -3.65 8.21 9.15
C ALA A 69 -4.52 7.08 8.59
N GLY A 70 -4.02 5.84 8.65
CA GLY A 70 -4.71 4.66 8.14
C GLY A 70 -4.67 3.53 9.16
N PHE A 71 -5.74 2.74 9.22
CA PHE A 71 -5.85 1.59 10.11
C PHE A 71 -6.61 0.45 9.45
N ARG A 72 -6.27 -0.78 9.84
CA ARG A 72 -7.01 -2.01 9.53
C ARG A 72 -7.55 -2.58 10.84
N LEU A 73 -8.82 -2.99 10.81
CA LEU A 73 -9.43 -3.80 11.86
C LEU A 73 -9.08 -5.26 11.57
N LEU A 74 -8.52 -5.97 12.53
CA LEU A 74 -7.95 -7.32 12.33
C LEU A 74 -8.76 -8.43 13.01
N GLY A 75 -9.90 -8.10 13.63
CA GLY A 75 -10.77 -9.10 14.25
C GLY A 75 -11.27 -10.13 13.24
N ASP A 76 -11.41 -11.39 13.67
CA ASP A 76 -11.87 -12.48 12.81
C ASP A 76 -13.33 -12.31 12.38
N ASP A 77 -14.16 -11.79 13.28
CA ASP A 77 -15.51 -11.33 12.98
C ASP A 77 -15.45 -9.87 12.50
N LYS A 78 -15.51 -9.69 11.18
CA LYS A 78 -15.47 -8.38 10.52
C LYS A 78 -16.60 -7.47 11.00
N ASP A 79 -17.82 -8.00 11.08
CA ASP A 79 -19.01 -7.19 11.34
C ASP A 79 -19.04 -6.76 12.81
N ALA A 80 -18.66 -7.64 13.73
CA ALA A 80 -18.48 -7.29 15.14
C ALA A 80 -17.36 -6.25 15.32
N ALA A 81 -16.20 -6.43 14.67
CA ALA A 81 -15.09 -5.48 14.76
C ALA A 81 -15.47 -4.08 14.24
N ILE A 82 -16.22 -4.01 13.14
CA ILE A 82 -16.73 -2.74 12.60
C ILE A 82 -17.69 -2.08 13.60
N ALA A 83 -18.69 -2.83 14.08
CA ALA A 83 -19.71 -2.30 14.99
C ALA A 83 -19.13 -1.81 16.32
N GLU A 84 -18.08 -2.45 16.82
CA GLU A 84 -17.43 -2.08 18.08
C GLU A 84 -16.43 -0.93 17.91
N LEU A 85 -15.52 -1.02 16.94
CA LEU A 85 -14.34 -0.15 16.91
C LEU A 85 -14.55 1.14 16.12
N VAL A 86 -15.26 1.11 14.99
CA VAL A 86 -15.42 2.29 14.11
C VAL A 86 -16.08 3.48 14.84
N PRO A 87 -17.15 3.30 15.64
CA PRO A 87 -17.77 4.42 16.36
C PRO A 87 -16.87 5.11 17.40
N GLN A 88 -15.77 4.45 17.80
CA GLN A 88 -14.82 4.96 18.78
C GLN A 88 -13.67 5.75 18.15
N ILE A 89 -13.47 5.64 16.83
CA ILE A 89 -12.43 6.35 16.10
C ILE A 89 -12.85 7.81 15.93
N ARG A 90 -12.00 8.72 16.39
CA ARG A 90 -12.29 10.15 16.39
C ARG A 90 -11.08 10.95 16.00
N THR A 91 -11.35 12.10 15.40
CA THR A 91 -10.33 13.12 15.17
C THR A 91 -10.81 14.48 15.65
N TYR A 92 -9.90 15.33 16.13
CA TYR A 92 -10.25 16.67 16.62
C TYR A 92 -9.04 17.60 16.64
N THR A 93 -9.30 18.91 16.59
CA THR A 93 -8.26 19.92 16.81
C THR A 93 -7.86 19.96 18.28
N TRP A 94 -6.62 20.38 18.55
CA TRP A 94 -6.08 20.49 19.90
C TRP A 94 -5.34 21.82 20.10
N SER A 95 -5.47 22.40 21.28
CA SER A 95 -4.62 23.47 21.79
C SER A 95 -4.36 23.27 23.29
N PRO A 96 -3.39 24.00 23.88
CA PRO A 96 -3.18 23.98 25.34
C PRO A 96 -4.43 24.37 26.15
N GLU A 97 -5.34 25.14 25.56
CA GLU A 97 -6.58 25.61 26.18
C GLU A 97 -7.75 24.62 26.07
N GLY A 98 -7.65 23.60 25.21
CA GLY A 98 -8.68 22.58 25.06
C GLY A 98 -8.70 21.92 23.69
N THR A 99 -9.71 21.06 23.47
CA THR A 99 -9.92 20.36 22.20
C THR A 99 -11.16 20.89 21.47
N GLY A 100 -11.15 20.78 20.15
CA GLY A 100 -12.35 21.02 19.34
C GLY A 100 -13.36 19.87 19.46
N GLU A 101 -14.52 20.05 18.81
CA GLU A 101 -15.55 19.00 18.70
C GLU A 101 -14.99 17.76 17.97
N PRO A 102 -15.17 16.54 18.54
CA PRO A 102 -14.76 15.32 17.87
C PRO A 102 -15.52 15.07 16.56
N MET A 103 -14.76 14.85 15.50
CA MET A 103 -15.28 14.39 14.20
C MET A 103 -15.25 12.86 14.16
N PRO A 104 -16.42 12.20 13.99
CA PRO A 104 -16.50 10.75 13.89
C PRO A 104 -16.00 10.25 12.53
N ALA A 105 -15.68 8.95 12.46
CA ALA A 105 -15.55 8.26 11.18
C ALA A 105 -16.88 8.32 10.39
N ARG A 106 -16.77 8.37 9.07
CA ARG A 106 -17.91 8.37 8.14
C ARG A 106 -17.73 7.31 7.08
N ASP A 107 -18.84 6.80 6.57
CA ASP A 107 -18.82 5.91 5.42
C ASP A 107 -18.25 6.64 4.19
N ALA A 108 -17.46 5.91 3.40
CA ALA A 108 -16.88 6.45 2.17
C ALA A 108 -17.93 6.71 1.07
N GLY A 109 -19.09 6.04 1.16
CA GLY A 109 -20.13 6.06 0.13
C GLY A 109 -19.79 5.20 -1.08
N ASP A 110 -20.69 5.22 -2.07
CA ASP A 110 -20.62 4.37 -3.27
C ASP A 110 -20.14 5.13 -4.53
N GLU A 111 -19.71 6.39 -4.37
CA GLU A 111 -19.22 7.19 -5.49
C GLU A 111 -17.93 6.60 -6.06
N PRO A 112 -17.81 6.40 -7.39
CA PRO A 112 -16.57 5.93 -7.99
C PRO A 112 -15.43 6.93 -7.75
N TRP A 113 -14.34 6.48 -7.14
CA TRP A 113 -13.17 7.32 -6.89
C TRP A 113 -11.86 6.53 -6.97
N SER A 114 -10.76 7.25 -7.17
CA SER A 114 -9.41 6.71 -7.09
C SER A 114 -8.45 7.79 -6.60
N GLN A 115 -7.41 7.35 -5.88
CA GLN A 115 -6.27 8.17 -5.49
C GLN A 115 -5.00 7.81 -6.27
N MET A 116 -5.16 7.08 -7.37
CA MET A 116 -4.07 6.84 -8.31
C MET A 116 -3.47 8.19 -8.76
N PRO A 117 -2.12 8.32 -8.84
CA PRO A 117 -1.53 9.50 -9.44
C PRO A 117 -2.15 9.77 -10.82
N PRO A 118 -2.62 11.00 -11.08
CA PRO A 118 -3.19 11.33 -12.38
C PRO A 118 -2.13 11.23 -13.49
N ARG A 119 -2.59 11.10 -14.74
CA ARG A 119 -1.72 10.96 -15.92
C ARG A 119 -1.59 12.28 -16.69
N GLY A 120 -0.55 12.39 -17.51
CA GLY A 120 -0.31 13.56 -18.37
C GLY A 120 -0.15 14.85 -17.57
N MET A 121 -0.68 15.97 -18.07
CA MET A 121 -0.56 17.27 -17.40
C MET A 121 -1.18 17.32 -16.00
N ALA A 122 -2.23 16.54 -15.75
CA ALA A 122 -2.86 16.49 -14.43
C ALA A 122 -1.92 15.94 -13.34
N TYR A 123 -0.90 15.14 -13.70
CA TYR A 123 0.19 14.77 -12.78
C TYR A 123 0.93 16.00 -12.26
N TRP A 124 1.29 16.91 -13.16
CA TRP A 124 2.06 18.10 -12.83
C TRP A 124 1.23 19.15 -12.09
N ASP A 125 -0.06 19.27 -12.42
CA ASP A 125 -1.02 20.06 -11.62
C ASP A 125 -1.07 19.55 -10.17
N SER A 126 -1.18 18.23 -9.99
CA SER A 126 -1.20 17.61 -8.66
C SER A 126 0.12 17.81 -7.91
N LEU A 127 1.27 17.66 -8.59
CA LEU A 127 2.58 17.89 -7.99
C LEU A 127 2.76 19.35 -7.55
N ASP A 128 2.38 20.32 -8.37
CA ASP A 128 2.41 21.73 -7.98
C ASP A 128 1.53 21.96 -6.74
N GLU A 129 0.31 21.44 -6.72
CA GLU A 129 -0.60 21.58 -5.58
C GLU A 129 0.02 21.05 -4.27
N VAL A 130 0.73 19.92 -4.33
CA VAL A 130 1.48 19.36 -3.18
C VAL A 130 2.63 20.29 -2.76
N ILE A 131 3.40 20.82 -3.71
CA ILE A 131 4.52 21.75 -3.47
C ILE A 131 4.04 23.07 -2.87
N GLN A 132 2.88 23.59 -3.30
CA GLN A 132 2.30 24.81 -2.75
C GLN A 132 1.86 24.61 -1.30
N ARG A 133 1.28 23.44 -0.97
CA ARG A 133 0.71 23.15 0.36
C ARG A 133 1.77 22.81 1.41
N ASN A 134 2.82 22.07 1.07
CA ASN A 134 3.76 21.48 2.04
C ASN A 134 5.12 22.17 2.08
N PRO A 135 5.77 22.39 3.24
CA PRO A 135 7.12 22.96 3.28
C PRO A 135 8.12 22.15 2.43
N VAL A 136 9.17 22.81 1.94
CA VAL A 136 10.25 22.15 1.20
C VAL A 136 11.22 21.51 2.18
N ASP A 137 11.30 20.18 2.17
CA ASP A 137 12.30 19.41 2.92
C ASP A 137 13.70 19.63 2.31
N GLU A 138 14.75 19.57 3.13
CA GLU A 138 16.13 19.82 2.70
C GLU A 138 16.53 18.85 1.58
N ARG A 139 16.11 17.58 1.68
CA ARG A 139 16.39 16.53 0.68
C ARG A 139 15.82 16.83 -0.70
N ASP A 140 14.75 17.63 -0.78
CA ASP A 140 14.01 17.89 -2.02
C ASP A 140 14.47 19.18 -2.73
N ARG A 141 15.38 19.97 -2.12
CA ARG A 141 15.78 21.29 -2.65
C ARG A 141 16.40 21.23 -4.05
N LEU A 142 17.12 20.16 -4.37
CA LEU A 142 17.68 19.98 -5.71
C LEU A 142 16.60 19.62 -6.74
N ILE A 143 15.57 18.87 -6.36
CA ILE A 143 14.40 18.60 -7.21
C ILE A 143 13.65 19.90 -7.46
N MET A 144 13.45 20.73 -6.43
CA MET A 144 12.82 22.06 -6.61
C MET A 144 13.62 22.95 -7.58
N ALA A 145 14.95 22.90 -7.54
CA ALA A 145 15.80 23.66 -8.46
C ALA A 145 15.67 23.18 -9.92
N GLN A 146 15.49 21.87 -10.13
CA GLN A 146 15.27 21.27 -11.45
C GLN A 146 13.89 21.63 -12.03
N LEU A 147 12.84 21.59 -11.19
CA LEU A 147 11.46 21.87 -11.59
C LEU A 147 11.20 23.35 -11.92
N ARG A 148 11.98 24.27 -11.34
CA ARG A 148 11.78 25.72 -11.48
C ARG A 148 11.64 26.20 -12.93
N PHE A 149 12.50 25.72 -13.83
CA PHE A 149 12.47 26.14 -15.24
C PHE A 149 11.41 25.41 -16.09
N LEU A 150 10.69 24.46 -15.49
CA LEU A 150 9.49 23.84 -16.03
C LEU A 150 8.20 24.52 -15.56
N GLY A 151 8.30 25.61 -14.80
CA GLY A 151 7.15 26.42 -14.37
C GLY A 151 6.59 26.03 -13.00
N ILE A 152 7.21 25.09 -12.29
CA ILE A 152 6.79 24.66 -10.95
C ILE A 152 7.72 25.29 -9.91
N GLU A 153 7.19 26.21 -9.10
CA GLU A 153 7.94 26.93 -8.07
C GLU A 153 7.01 27.29 -6.90
N ARG A 154 7.43 26.98 -5.67
CA ARG A 154 6.64 27.33 -4.47
C ARG A 154 6.36 28.83 -4.43
N GLY A 155 5.09 29.18 -4.18
CA GLY A 155 4.61 30.56 -4.08
C GLY A 155 4.32 31.20 -5.43
N ARG A 156 4.40 30.44 -6.54
CA ARG A 156 4.02 30.90 -7.87
C ARG A 156 2.92 30.00 -8.43
N PRO A 157 1.93 30.56 -9.14
CA PRO A 157 0.96 29.74 -9.87
C PRO A 157 1.65 28.88 -10.94
N PHE A 158 1.21 27.64 -11.09
CA PHE A 158 1.60 26.80 -12.21
C PHE A 158 0.88 27.27 -13.48
N ALA A 159 1.66 27.84 -14.40
CA ALA A 159 1.19 28.36 -15.69
C ALA A 159 2.26 28.12 -16.75
N PRO A 160 2.48 26.86 -17.17
CA PRO A 160 3.53 26.52 -18.11
C PRO A 160 3.27 27.16 -19.49
N ASP A 161 4.33 27.65 -20.13
CA ASP A 161 4.26 28.05 -21.53
C ASP A 161 4.17 26.83 -22.48
N GLU A 162 3.94 27.07 -23.77
CA GLU A 162 3.81 26.00 -24.77
C GLU A 162 5.03 25.04 -24.78
N ARG A 163 6.24 25.58 -24.57
CA ARG A 163 7.46 24.76 -24.52
C ARG A 163 7.49 23.89 -23.26
N GLN A 164 7.16 24.47 -22.11
CA GLN A 164 7.13 23.78 -20.83
C GLN A 164 6.07 22.68 -20.83
N SER A 165 4.86 22.96 -21.33
CA SER A 165 3.80 21.97 -21.45
C SER A 165 4.22 20.76 -22.29
N GLY A 166 4.84 20.97 -23.46
CA GLY A 166 5.35 19.87 -24.27
C GLY A 166 6.40 19.01 -23.55
N LEU A 167 7.34 19.64 -22.83
CA LEU A 167 8.35 18.92 -22.04
C LEU A 167 7.76 18.13 -20.88
N LEU A 168 6.72 18.67 -20.24
CA LEU A 168 6.03 18.03 -19.12
C LEU A 168 5.17 16.86 -19.60
N GLU A 169 4.51 16.97 -20.75
CA GLU A 169 3.79 15.86 -21.39
C GLU A 169 4.74 14.70 -21.72
N ASP A 170 5.86 14.98 -22.39
CA ASP A 170 6.90 13.99 -22.66
C ASP A 170 7.45 13.38 -21.37
N GLY A 171 7.68 14.22 -20.35
CA GLY A 171 8.16 13.80 -19.04
C GLY A 171 7.19 12.88 -18.30
N ALA A 172 5.89 13.14 -18.37
CA ALA A 172 4.87 12.27 -17.76
C ALA A 172 4.80 10.91 -18.48
N LEU A 173 4.83 10.91 -19.82
CA LEU A 173 4.80 9.69 -20.62
C LEU A 173 6.01 8.79 -20.33
N VAL A 174 7.22 9.34 -20.41
CA VAL A 174 8.45 8.59 -20.18
C VAL A 174 8.60 8.22 -18.69
N GLY A 175 8.22 9.14 -17.79
CA GLY A 175 8.28 8.92 -16.34
C GLY A 175 7.38 7.78 -15.87
N GLU A 176 6.15 7.68 -16.38
CA GLU A 176 5.27 6.54 -16.06
C GLU A 176 5.85 5.22 -16.59
N ALA A 177 6.40 5.20 -17.81
CA ALA A 177 7.06 4.01 -18.34
C ALA A 177 8.27 3.57 -17.49
N MET A 178 9.05 4.54 -16.97
CA MET A 178 10.15 4.27 -16.03
C MET A 178 9.61 3.70 -14.70
N ALA A 179 8.53 4.26 -14.16
CA ALA A 179 7.90 3.77 -12.93
C ALA A 179 7.39 2.34 -13.09
N LYS A 180 6.76 2.01 -14.22
CA LYS A 180 6.34 0.65 -14.56
C LYS A 180 7.53 -0.31 -14.59
N ALA A 181 8.58 0.01 -15.35
CA ALA A 181 9.77 -0.84 -15.46
C ALA A 181 10.48 -1.04 -14.12
N ASN A 182 10.58 0.00 -13.30
CA ASN A 182 11.15 -0.07 -11.96
C ASN A 182 10.30 -0.93 -11.01
N THR A 183 8.98 -0.93 -11.19
CA THR A 183 8.03 -1.63 -10.33
C THR A 183 7.81 -3.10 -10.73
N SER A 184 7.59 -3.41 -12.00
CA SER A 184 7.20 -4.77 -12.40
C SER A 184 8.39 -5.69 -12.71
N ASP A 185 9.57 -5.11 -12.99
CA ASP A 185 10.83 -5.83 -13.17
C ASP A 185 11.91 -5.30 -12.20
N LYS A 186 11.56 -5.27 -10.90
CA LYS A 186 12.39 -4.68 -9.82
C LYS A 186 13.84 -5.12 -9.90
N ARG A 187 14.76 -4.14 -10.00
CA ARG A 187 16.22 -4.36 -9.94
C ARG A 187 16.76 -4.30 -8.52
N VAL A 188 15.98 -3.70 -7.61
CA VAL A 188 16.37 -3.43 -6.22
C VAL A 188 16.24 -4.66 -5.31
N GLU A 189 15.59 -5.72 -5.76
CA GLU A 189 15.36 -6.94 -4.98
C GLU A 189 15.44 -8.19 -5.89
N PRO A 190 16.24 -9.21 -5.53
CA PRO A 190 16.22 -10.50 -6.23
C PRO A 190 14.89 -11.26 -6.00
N PRO A 191 14.66 -12.37 -6.71
CA PRO A 191 13.62 -13.31 -6.33
C PRO A 191 13.70 -13.71 -4.84
N PHE A 192 12.54 -13.81 -4.20
CA PHE A 192 12.43 -14.17 -2.79
C PHE A 192 12.78 -15.65 -2.57
N TRP A 193 12.26 -16.54 -3.43
CA TRP A 193 12.70 -17.95 -3.49
C TRP A 193 13.55 -18.18 -4.73
N ASP A 194 14.58 -19.01 -4.59
CA ASP A 194 15.47 -19.33 -5.69
C ASP A 194 14.72 -20.03 -6.81
N GLY A 195 14.93 -19.57 -8.05
CA GLY A 195 14.31 -20.16 -9.24
C GLY A 195 12.85 -19.76 -9.48
N THR A 196 12.30 -18.81 -8.72
CA THR A 196 10.95 -18.27 -8.95
C THR A 196 10.99 -16.81 -9.40
N HIS A 197 9.84 -16.25 -9.76
CA HIS A 197 9.63 -14.84 -10.11
C HIS A 197 9.00 -14.02 -8.99
N TRP A 198 8.69 -14.64 -7.84
CA TRP A 198 8.18 -13.95 -6.65
C TRP A 198 9.23 -13.00 -6.07
N LYS A 199 8.85 -11.75 -5.80
CA LYS A 199 9.72 -10.75 -5.13
C LYS A 199 9.02 -10.15 -3.92
N HIS A 200 9.76 -9.57 -2.97
CA HIS A 200 9.13 -8.67 -2.01
C HIS A 200 8.47 -7.51 -2.75
N ALA A 201 7.18 -7.30 -2.48
CA ALA A 201 6.47 -6.15 -3.02
C ALA A 201 6.96 -4.87 -2.34
N LEU A 202 7.03 -4.91 -1.01
CA LEU A 202 7.44 -3.81 -0.15
C LEU A 202 8.96 -3.84 0.09
N VAL A 203 9.67 -2.96 -0.62
CA VAL A 203 11.15 -2.89 -0.66
C VAL A 203 11.74 -1.63 -0.02
N VAL A 204 10.88 -0.68 0.36
CA VAL A 204 11.26 0.61 0.96
C VAL A 204 11.17 0.54 2.49
N SER A 205 12.05 1.24 3.20
CA SER A 205 12.04 1.38 4.65
C SER A 205 11.01 2.42 5.10
N VAL A 206 10.61 2.33 6.37
CA VAL A 206 9.62 3.24 6.97
C VAL A 206 10.01 4.73 6.92
N ASP A 207 11.31 5.03 6.90
CA ASP A 207 11.86 6.39 6.85
C ASP A 207 12.46 6.76 5.49
N GLN A 208 12.47 5.82 4.53
CA GLN A 208 13.06 5.92 3.20
C GLN A 208 14.58 6.15 3.20
N LYS A 209 15.30 5.71 4.24
CA LYS A 209 16.75 5.88 4.34
C LYS A 209 17.49 4.56 4.25
N ALA A 210 18.40 4.48 3.29
CA ALA A 210 19.48 3.51 3.29
C ALA A 210 20.72 4.10 3.98
N ALA A 211 21.81 3.32 4.06
CA ALA A 211 23.03 3.74 4.73
C ALA A 211 23.70 5.00 4.14
N THR A 212 23.54 5.23 2.84
CA THR A 212 24.24 6.31 2.11
C THR A 212 23.36 7.09 1.13
N TYR A 213 22.08 6.74 1.01
CA TYR A 213 21.13 7.37 0.09
C TYR A 213 19.71 7.29 0.63
N ASP A 214 18.85 8.20 0.18
CA ASP A 214 17.40 8.09 0.36
C ASP A 214 16.83 7.20 -0.75
N GLN A 215 15.92 6.29 -0.39
CA GLN A 215 15.40 5.20 -1.21
C GLN A 215 14.42 5.66 -2.30
N LEU A 216 14.94 6.36 -3.31
CA LEU A 216 14.17 6.92 -4.42
C LEU A 216 13.52 5.82 -5.27
N ASP A 217 14.29 4.81 -5.68
CA ASP A 217 13.79 3.77 -6.59
C ASP A 217 12.91 2.76 -5.84
N GLU A 218 13.24 2.44 -4.59
CA GLU A 218 12.45 1.53 -3.78
C GLU A 218 11.08 2.14 -3.44
N ARG A 219 11.03 3.43 -3.07
CA ARG A 219 9.76 4.13 -2.82
C ARG A 219 8.97 4.32 -4.12
N ALA A 220 9.63 4.60 -5.24
CA ALA A 220 8.98 4.72 -6.54
C ALA A 220 8.38 3.38 -7.00
N ALA A 221 9.02 2.25 -6.67
CA ALA A 221 8.47 0.94 -6.96
C ALA A 221 7.24 0.64 -6.11
N TRP A 222 7.38 0.70 -4.78
CA TRP A 222 6.28 0.35 -3.87
C TRP A 222 5.09 1.30 -4.00
N PHE A 223 5.31 2.63 -3.99
CA PHE A 223 4.22 3.60 -4.00
C PHE A 223 3.61 3.85 -5.38
N TYR A 224 4.13 3.24 -6.45
CA TYR A 224 3.46 3.22 -7.76
C TYR A 224 2.28 2.24 -7.80
N GLU A 225 2.42 1.10 -7.13
CA GLU A 225 1.45 -0.01 -7.12
C GLU A 225 0.73 -0.21 -5.78
N ALA A 226 1.20 0.42 -4.71
CA ALA A 226 0.60 0.34 -3.39
C ALA A 226 0.56 1.71 -2.70
N VAL A 227 -0.20 1.76 -1.60
CA VAL A 227 -0.26 2.90 -0.70
C VAL A 227 0.08 2.41 0.69
N VAL A 228 0.61 3.32 1.51
CA VAL A 228 1.00 3.16 2.90
C VAL A 228 2.15 2.18 3.15
N ILE A 229 2.76 2.32 4.33
CA ILE A 229 3.79 1.43 4.87
C ILE A 229 3.73 1.49 6.40
N SER A 230 4.15 0.43 7.09
CA SER A 230 4.33 0.42 8.55
C SER A 230 5.39 -0.59 8.96
N LYS A 231 5.81 -0.57 10.23
CA LYS A 231 6.70 -1.61 10.76
C LYS A 231 6.05 -2.99 10.75
N ALA A 232 4.72 -3.07 10.96
CA ALA A 232 4.01 -4.34 10.88
C ALA A 232 4.05 -4.97 9.47
N MET A 233 4.09 -4.14 8.43
CA MET A 233 4.18 -4.60 7.03
C MET A 233 5.59 -5.08 6.65
N LEU A 234 6.61 -4.65 7.39
CA LEU A 234 8.02 -5.01 7.24
C LEU A 234 8.53 -5.96 8.34
N THR A 235 7.62 -6.52 9.13
CA THR A 235 7.94 -7.35 10.30
C THR A 235 8.94 -8.45 9.96
N GLN A 236 9.85 -8.70 10.91
CA GLN A 236 10.78 -9.84 10.92
C GLN A 236 10.49 -10.74 12.12
N THR A 237 9.36 -10.51 12.80
CA THR A 237 8.96 -11.25 14.00
C THR A 237 7.90 -12.28 13.61
N PRO A 238 8.17 -13.59 13.81
CA PRO A 238 7.19 -14.63 13.57
C PRO A 238 5.85 -14.40 14.27
N GLY A 239 4.75 -14.63 13.54
CA GLY A 239 3.37 -14.47 14.01
C GLY A 239 2.86 -13.04 14.09
N VAL A 240 3.68 -12.02 13.79
CA VAL A 240 3.31 -10.61 13.92
C VAL A 240 3.22 -9.96 12.55
N GLY A 241 2.21 -9.10 12.34
CA GLY A 241 2.15 -8.22 11.16
C GLY A 241 1.79 -8.95 9.87
N GLN A 242 2.32 -8.47 8.74
CA GLN A 242 2.06 -9.05 7.42
C GLN A 242 3.32 -9.02 6.56
N ARG A 243 3.39 -9.93 5.58
CA ARG A 243 4.38 -9.86 4.49
C ARG A 243 3.70 -10.03 3.14
N TYR A 244 4.27 -9.36 2.15
CA TYR A 244 3.75 -9.24 0.79
C TYR A 244 4.82 -9.68 -0.20
N ILE A 245 4.46 -10.63 -1.04
CA ILE A 245 5.26 -11.03 -2.19
C ILE A 245 4.42 -10.85 -3.45
N ALA A 246 5.07 -10.41 -4.52
CA ALA A 246 4.42 -10.06 -5.77
C ALA A 246 4.93 -10.95 -6.91
N ALA A 247 4.03 -11.32 -7.82
CA ALA A 247 4.35 -11.93 -9.10
C ALA A 247 3.69 -11.12 -10.22
N TYR A 248 4.50 -10.79 -11.23
CA TYR A 248 4.08 -10.09 -12.45
C TYR A 248 4.21 -10.98 -13.69
N LYS A 249 4.91 -12.11 -13.53
CA LYS A 249 5.27 -13.05 -14.58
C LYS A 249 4.85 -14.46 -14.18
N ASP A 250 4.59 -15.29 -15.18
CA ASP A 250 4.41 -16.73 -15.01
C ASP A 250 5.76 -17.47 -14.87
N ALA A 251 5.70 -18.79 -14.70
CA ALA A 251 6.85 -19.67 -14.55
C ALA A 251 7.82 -19.64 -15.76
N ASP A 252 7.34 -19.29 -16.96
CA ASP A 252 8.16 -19.14 -18.16
C ASP A 252 8.76 -17.72 -18.29
N GLY A 253 8.46 -16.83 -17.35
CA GLY A 253 8.93 -15.44 -17.33
C GLY A 253 8.13 -14.51 -18.24
N SER A 254 6.98 -14.94 -18.74
CA SER A 254 6.07 -14.12 -19.55
C SER A 254 5.16 -13.29 -18.65
N TRP A 255 4.79 -12.08 -19.08
CA TRP A 255 3.89 -11.22 -18.32
C TRP A 255 2.50 -11.86 -18.18
N LEU A 256 1.92 -11.74 -16.98
CA LEU A 256 0.57 -12.23 -16.72
C LEU A 256 -0.46 -11.36 -17.46
N SER A 257 -1.17 -11.99 -18.40
CA SER A 257 -2.19 -11.37 -19.25
C SER A 257 -3.52 -12.10 -19.12
N GLY A 258 -4.62 -11.36 -18.95
CA GLY A 258 -5.92 -11.89 -18.50
C GLY A 258 -6.73 -12.64 -19.56
N GLU A 259 -6.25 -12.73 -20.81
CA GLU A 259 -6.85 -13.61 -21.82
C GLU A 259 -6.47 -15.08 -21.63
N ASN A 260 -5.45 -15.36 -20.82
CA ASN A 260 -4.93 -16.72 -20.60
C ASN A 260 -5.45 -17.32 -19.30
N THR A 261 -5.41 -18.65 -19.22
CA THR A 261 -5.68 -19.40 -17.99
C THR A 261 -4.37 -19.69 -17.27
N TYR A 262 -4.35 -19.50 -15.95
CA TYR A 262 -3.22 -19.80 -15.09
C TYR A 262 -3.65 -20.58 -13.86
N ARG A 263 -2.70 -21.29 -13.27
CA ARG A 263 -2.83 -21.96 -11.98
C ARG A 263 -1.68 -21.54 -11.07
N LEU A 264 -2.01 -21.18 -9.83
CA LEU A 264 -1.07 -21.09 -8.72
C LEU A 264 -1.31 -22.28 -7.80
N HIS A 265 -0.33 -23.16 -7.70
CA HIS A 265 -0.33 -24.24 -6.72
C HIS A 265 0.20 -23.73 -5.39
N VAL A 266 -0.67 -23.55 -4.39
CA VAL A 266 -0.28 -23.15 -3.03
C VAL A 266 -0.01 -24.41 -2.21
N PRO A 267 1.26 -24.70 -1.84
CA PRO A 267 1.56 -25.90 -1.07
C PRO A 267 0.84 -25.94 0.27
N ALA A 268 0.68 -27.15 0.81
CA ALA A 268 0.12 -27.35 2.15
C ALA A 268 0.91 -26.55 3.22
N ASP A 269 0.23 -26.28 4.33
CA ASP A 269 0.75 -25.53 5.49
C ASP A 269 1.42 -24.17 5.15
N PRO A 270 0.75 -23.24 4.42
CA PRO A 270 1.33 -21.92 4.17
C PRO A 270 1.70 -21.22 5.48
N PRO A 271 2.89 -20.58 5.58
CA PRO A 271 3.41 -20.04 6.83
C PRO A 271 2.74 -18.72 7.24
N ALA A 272 1.46 -18.78 7.60
CA ALA A 272 0.65 -17.67 8.06
C ALA A 272 -0.20 -18.10 9.27
N ALA A 273 0.11 -17.56 10.46
CA ALA A 273 -0.60 -17.88 11.69
C ALA A 273 -2.06 -17.40 11.70
N GLY A 274 -2.37 -16.34 10.94
CA GLY A 274 -3.72 -15.83 10.78
C GLY A 274 -4.41 -16.44 9.56
N PHE A 275 -4.05 -15.94 8.38
CA PHE A 275 -4.58 -16.42 7.09
C PHE A 275 -3.63 -16.00 5.96
N TRP A 276 -3.84 -16.55 4.78
CA TRP A 276 -3.19 -16.08 3.56
C TRP A 276 -4.23 -15.67 2.53
N SER A 277 -3.83 -14.81 1.58
CA SER A 277 -4.64 -14.52 0.41
C SER A 277 -3.77 -14.21 -0.80
N VAL A 278 -4.33 -14.46 -1.99
CA VAL A 278 -3.79 -14.01 -3.27
C VAL A 278 -4.82 -13.14 -3.96
N THR A 279 -4.43 -11.93 -4.34
CA THR A 279 -5.33 -10.96 -5.00
C THR A 279 -4.74 -10.53 -6.33
N ALA A 280 -5.57 -10.53 -7.37
CA ALA A 280 -5.24 -10.03 -8.70
C ALA A 280 -5.53 -8.54 -8.82
N TYR A 281 -4.57 -7.81 -9.38
CA TYR A 281 -4.64 -6.38 -9.63
C TYR A 281 -4.43 -6.10 -11.11
N ASP A 282 -5.21 -5.19 -11.67
CA ASP A 282 -4.99 -4.69 -13.03
C ASP A 282 -3.66 -3.92 -13.09
N GLU A 283 -2.82 -4.18 -14.09
CA GLU A 283 -1.52 -3.52 -14.25
C GLU A 283 -1.68 -2.03 -14.49
N ALA A 284 -2.69 -1.63 -15.27
CA ALA A 284 -2.82 -0.26 -15.73
C ALA A 284 -3.22 0.68 -14.59
N THR A 285 -4.11 0.24 -13.69
CA THR A 285 -4.67 1.03 -12.60
C THR A 285 -4.06 0.67 -11.24
N ARG A 286 -3.48 -0.53 -11.11
CA ARG A 286 -3.02 -1.13 -9.85
C ARG A 286 -4.14 -1.23 -8.81
N GLN A 287 -5.37 -1.32 -9.28
CA GLN A 287 -6.57 -1.55 -8.48
C GLN A 287 -6.99 -3.02 -8.58
N MET A 288 -7.82 -3.47 -7.64
CA MET A 288 -8.42 -4.80 -7.74
C MET A 288 -9.18 -4.90 -9.06
N GLN A 289 -9.04 -6.02 -9.75
CA GLN A 289 -9.73 -6.20 -11.02
C GLN A 289 -11.26 -6.11 -10.82
N VAL A 290 -11.90 -5.33 -11.69
CA VAL A 290 -13.35 -5.21 -11.72
C VAL A 290 -13.87 -6.17 -12.78
N THR A 291 -14.55 -7.22 -12.32
CA THR A 291 -15.03 -8.32 -13.16
C THR A 291 -16.48 -8.66 -12.82
N GLU A 292 -17.16 -9.41 -13.70
CA GLU A 292 -18.54 -9.86 -13.45
C GLU A 292 -18.64 -10.77 -12.21
N GLN A 293 -17.57 -11.54 -11.94
CA GLN A 293 -17.45 -12.34 -10.73
C GLN A 293 -17.49 -11.50 -9.44
N GLY A 294 -17.04 -10.24 -9.51
CA GLY A 294 -17.05 -9.31 -8.37
C GLY A 294 -16.12 -9.71 -7.22
N ARG A 295 -15.17 -10.63 -7.46
CA ARG A 295 -14.23 -11.15 -6.45
C ARG A 295 -12.80 -11.15 -7.03
N PRO A 296 -11.92 -10.24 -6.57
CA PRO A 296 -10.56 -10.12 -7.12
C PRO A 296 -9.53 -11.04 -6.43
N ASP A 297 -9.94 -11.84 -5.45
CA ASP A 297 -9.03 -12.63 -4.62
C ASP A 297 -9.52 -14.03 -4.27
N ILE A 298 -8.58 -14.85 -3.80
CA ILE A 298 -8.84 -16.04 -3.00
C ILE A 298 -8.14 -15.87 -1.65
N SER A 299 -8.89 -16.11 -0.59
CA SER A 299 -8.42 -16.06 0.80
C SER A 299 -8.63 -17.42 1.45
N SER A 300 -7.70 -17.85 2.31
CA SER A 300 -7.84 -19.08 3.09
C SER A 300 -9.00 -19.04 4.10
N ARG A 301 -9.66 -17.88 4.25
CA ARG A 301 -10.89 -17.71 5.04
C ARG A 301 -12.18 -17.94 4.25
N LYS A 302 -12.09 -18.13 2.94
CA LYS A 302 -13.25 -18.39 2.09
C LYS A 302 -13.90 -19.72 2.50
N GLU A 303 -15.19 -19.69 2.83
CA GLU A 303 -15.90 -20.85 3.43
C GLU A 303 -15.95 -22.07 2.51
N ASP A 304 -16.10 -21.84 1.21
CA ASP A 304 -16.20 -22.84 0.16
C ASP A 304 -14.87 -23.01 -0.61
N ILE A 305 -13.73 -22.75 0.02
CA ILE A 305 -12.42 -23.05 -0.58
C ILE A 305 -12.23 -24.57 -0.70
N VAL A 306 -11.71 -25.02 -1.84
CA VAL A 306 -11.48 -26.44 -2.11
C VAL A 306 -10.00 -26.76 -1.94
N ALA A 307 -9.67 -27.72 -1.08
CA ALA A 307 -8.32 -28.23 -0.91
C ALA A 307 -8.12 -29.55 -1.67
N ASN A 308 -6.89 -29.78 -2.10
CA ASN A 308 -6.43 -31.05 -2.65
C ASN A 308 -6.25 -32.08 -1.52
N ASP A 309 -6.09 -33.36 -1.89
CA ASP A 309 -5.94 -34.48 -0.93
C ASP A 309 -4.71 -34.32 -0.01
N ASP A 310 -3.66 -33.65 -0.47
CA ASP A 310 -2.43 -33.38 0.28
C ASP A 310 -2.50 -32.10 1.13
N GLY A 311 -3.64 -31.40 1.12
CA GLY A 311 -3.85 -30.14 1.82
C GLY A 311 -3.37 -28.89 1.07
N SER A 312 -2.80 -29.04 -0.12
CA SER A 312 -2.51 -27.91 -1.02
C SER A 312 -3.80 -27.30 -1.59
N ILE A 313 -3.69 -26.11 -2.15
CA ILE A 313 -4.81 -25.39 -2.79
C ILE A 313 -4.37 -24.88 -4.14
N ASP A 314 -5.07 -25.31 -5.19
CA ASP A 314 -4.90 -24.73 -6.53
C ASP A 314 -5.84 -23.52 -6.69
N VAL A 315 -5.23 -22.36 -6.98
CA VAL A 315 -5.94 -21.12 -7.32
C VAL A 315 -5.84 -20.89 -8.82
N TRP A 316 -6.97 -20.62 -9.46
CA TRP A 316 -7.05 -20.44 -10.90
C TRP A 316 -7.29 -18.97 -11.26
N PHE A 317 -6.67 -18.51 -12.33
CA PHE A 317 -6.87 -17.18 -12.89
C PHE A 317 -7.21 -17.30 -14.37
N GLY A 318 -8.20 -16.57 -14.86
CA GLY A 318 -8.54 -16.63 -16.29
C GLY A 318 -9.87 -15.95 -16.58
N PRO A 319 -10.22 -15.75 -17.86
CA PRO A 319 -11.45 -15.06 -18.23
C PRO A 319 -12.71 -15.90 -17.97
N GLN A 320 -12.54 -17.23 -17.88
CA GLN A 320 -13.55 -18.18 -17.45
C GLN A 320 -12.97 -19.17 -16.44
N ALA A 321 -13.82 -19.70 -15.57
CA ALA A 321 -13.44 -20.77 -14.65
C ALA A 321 -13.15 -22.07 -15.43
N PRO A 322 -12.03 -22.75 -15.14
CA PRO A 322 -11.86 -24.14 -15.54
C PRO A 322 -12.94 -25.02 -14.90
N GLU A 323 -13.44 -26.01 -15.65
CA GLU A 323 -14.52 -26.89 -15.20
C GLU A 323 -14.16 -27.60 -13.88
N GLY A 324 -15.01 -27.44 -12.86
CA GLY A 324 -14.81 -28.05 -11.54
C GLY A 324 -13.90 -27.26 -10.60
N HIS A 325 -13.40 -26.09 -11.02
CA HIS A 325 -12.51 -25.23 -10.25
C HIS A 325 -13.11 -23.84 -9.94
N GLU A 326 -14.42 -23.66 -10.12
CA GLU A 326 -15.14 -22.39 -9.96
C GLU A 326 -14.98 -21.79 -8.55
N ALA A 327 -14.85 -22.66 -7.55
CA ALA A 327 -14.68 -22.28 -6.15
C ALA A 327 -13.36 -21.53 -5.88
N ASN A 328 -12.28 -21.91 -6.56
CA ASN A 328 -10.94 -21.33 -6.35
C ASN A 328 -10.47 -20.49 -7.54
N TRP A 329 -11.40 -19.96 -8.33
CA TRP A 329 -11.10 -19.16 -9.51
C TRP A 329 -11.24 -17.66 -9.23
N VAL A 330 -10.34 -16.86 -9.82
CA VAL A 330 -10.40 -15.40 -9.92
C VAL A 330 -10.52 -15.04 -11.39
N GLN A 331 -11.61 -14.34 -11.73
CA GLN A 331 -11.82 -13.85 -13.09
C GLN A 331 -10.79 -12.78 -13.41
N THR A 332 -10.20 -12.89 -14.60
CA THR A 332 -9.34 -11.87 -15.20
C THR A 332 -9.98 -11.35 -16.48
N ASN A 333 -9.57 -10.15 -16.93
CA ASN A 333 -10.12 -9.53 -18.13
C ASN A 333 -9.20 -9.80 -19.34
N PRO A 334 -9.73 -10.28 -20.48
CA PRO A 334 -8.96 -10.36 -21.73
C PRO A 334 -8.38 -9.00 -22.12
N ASP A 335 -7.21 -9.02 -22.77
CA ASP A 335 -6.47 -7.83 -23.24
C ASP A 335 -5.94 -6.90 -22.12
N GLU A 336 -6.10 -7.27 -20.84
CA GLU A 336 -5.56 -6.56 -19.68
C GLU A 336 -4.42 -7.35 -19.02
N GLY A 337 -3.29 -6.67 -18.78
CA GLY A 337 -2.21 -7.20 -17.95
C GLY A 337 -2.60 -7.17 -16.47
N TRP A 338 -2.09 -8.10 -15.68
CA TRP A 338 -2.36 -8.14 -14.24
C TRP A 338 -1.14 -8.60 -13.44
N PHE A 339 -1.22 -8.45 -12.12
CA PHE A 339 -0.22 -8.97 -11.19
C PHE A 339 -0.88 -9.47 -9.90
N ALA A 340 -0.18 -10.33 -9.17
CA ALA A 340 -0.67 -10.93 -7.94
C ALA A 340 0.13 -10.46 -6.73
N TYR A 341 -0.56 -10.11 -5.65
CA TYR A 341 0.05 -10.10 -4.32
C TYR A 341 -0.40 -11.32 -3.53
N PHE A 342 0.57 -12.13 -3.11
CA PHE A 342 0.36 -13.14 -2.07
C PHE A 342 0.71 -12.55 -0.70
N ARG A 343 -0.21 -12.66 0.25
CA ARG A 343 -0.13 -12.04 1.56
C ARG A 343 -0.10 -13.10 2.65
N PHE A 344 0.85 -12.97 3.56
CA PHE A 344 0.93 -13.76 4.79
C PHE A 344 0.52 -12.88 5.96
N TYR A 345 -0.56 -13.22 6.65
CA TYR A 345 -0.98 -12.55 7.88
C TYR A 345 -0.45 -13.33 9.09
N GLY A 346 0.42 -12.69 9.87
CA GLY A 346 1.18 -13.35 10.92
C GLY A 346 2.17 -14.37 10.35
N PRO A 347 3.09 -13.98 9.45
CA PRO A 347 4.04 -14.91 8.84
C PRO A 347 4.82 -15.69 9.90
N THR A 348 4.95 -17.01 9.76
CA THR A 348 5.68 -17.87 10.72
C THR A 348 7.11 -18.13 10.27
N GLU A 349 7.93 -18.80 11.09
CA GLU A 349 9.35 -19.07 10.80
C GLU A 349 9.62 -19.62 9.38
N PRO A 350 8.81 -20.56 8.82
CA PRO A 350 9.07 -21.10 7.48
C PRO A 350 9.02 -20.07 6.34
N PHE A 351 8.37 -18.93 6.56
CA PHE A 351 8.44 -17.80 5.62
C PHE A 351 9.83 -17.16 5.63
N PHE A 352 10.41 -16.93 6.81
CA PHE A 352 11.65 -16.18 7.00
C PHE A 352 12.89 -17.00 6.68
N ASP A 353 12.90 -18.27 7.10
CA ASP A 353 13.99 -19.20 6.80
C ASP A 353 13.91 -19.80 5.39
N LYS A 354 12.80 -19.52 4.67
CA LYS A 354 12.49 -19.98 3.31
C LYS A 354 12.37 -21.50 3.17
N SER A 355 12.10 -22.23 4.26
CA SER A 355 11.86 -23.68 4.23
C SER A 355 10.51 -24.04 3.59
N TRP A 356 9.56 -23.11 3.55
CA TRP A 356 8.37 -23.18 2.70
C TRP A 356 8.55 -22.23 1.50
N ALA A 357 8.17 -22.69 0.31
CA ALA A 357 8.27 -21.92 -0.92
C ALA A 357 6.98 -21.97 -1.73
N LEU A 358 6.58 -20.84 -2.32
CA LEU A 358 5.47 -20.77 -3.26
C LEU A 358 6.01 -20.94 -4.69
N PRO A 359 5.56 -21.96 -5.44
CA PRO A 359 5.85 -22.08 -6.86
C PRO A 359 5.36 -20.87 -7.65
N ASP A 360 5.92 -20.65 -8.84
CA ASP A 360 5.41 -19.62 -9.74
C ASP A 360 3.99 -19.93 -10.23
N ILE A 361 3.33 -18.88 -10.72
CA ILE A 361 2.07 -19.00 -11.43
C ILE A 361 2.36 -19.69 -12.77
N GLU A 362 1.67 -20.80 -13.05
CA GLU A 362 1.84 -21.57 -14.29
C GLU A 362 0.76 -21.19 -15.28
N LYS A 363 1.14 -20.89 -16.52
CA LYS A 363 0.19 -20.79 -17.63
C LYS A 363 -0.30 -22.19 -18.01
N ILE A 364 -1.60 -22.32 -18.23
CA ILE A 364 -2.26 -23.58 -18.59
C ILE A 364 -2.76 -23.47 -20.03
N ASP A 365 -2.39 -24.46 -20.84
CA ASP A 365 -2.76 -24.57 -22.26
C ASP A 365 -4.22 -24.98 -22.51
#